data_AF-A0A924JXH1-F1
#
_entry.id   AF-A0A924JXH1-F1
#
_cell.length_a   1.000
_cell.length_b   1.000
_cell.length_c   1.000
_cell.angle_alpha   90.00
_cell.angle_beta   90.00
_cell.angle_gamma   90.00
#
_symmetry.space_group_name_H-M   'P 1'
#
loop_
_entity.id
_entity.type
_entity.pdbx_description
1 polymer ?
#
loop_
_entity_poly.entity_id
_entity_poly.type
_entity_poly.pdbx_seq_one_letter_code
_entity_poly.pdbx_strand_id
1 'polypeptide(L)'
;MDSTTGAYLVVTRSSSYLVDLDRRVIRRTPRTGDPEGSLHRRDEELVTLLELRECTVGRQLEMLLDLHVHGVPGTFRRSTTVQSIEAVASPGRPLPDTRPGATVDSPDPA
;
A
#
# COMPACT_ATOMS: atom_id res chain seq x y z
N MET A 1 11.33 -6.61 -4.60
CA MET A 1 9.97 -7.08 -4.25
C MET A 1 9.42 -7.72 -5.51
N ASP A 2 9.23 -9.04 -5.51
CA ASP A 2 8.95 -9.79 -6.74
C ASP A 2 7.45 -10.04 -6.95
N SER A 3 6.62 -9.42 -6.12
CA SER A 3 5.16 -9.50 -6.19
C SER A 3 4.60 -8.23 -6.82
N THR A 4 3.74 -8.40 -7.82
CA THR A 4 3.08 -7.29 -8.55
C THR A 4 1.63 -7.05 -8.11
N THR A 5 1.19 -7.73 -7.06
CA THR A 5 -0.21 -7.76 -6.56
C THR A 5 -0.22 -7.79 -5.04
N GLY A 6 -1.32 -7.34 -4.43
CA GLY A 6 -1.53 -7.31 -2.98
C GLY A 6 -1.24 -5.95 -2.33
N ALA A 7 -1.52 -5.87 -1.03
CA ALA A 7 -1.22 -4.70 -0.21
C ALA A 7 -0.09 -4.98 0.77
N TYR A 8 0.78 -3.99 0.96
CA TYR A 8 1.97 -4.07 1.78
C TYR A 8 2.11 -2.84 2.67
N LEU A 9 2.43 -3.06 3.94
CA LEU A 9 2.91 -2.02 4.84
C LEU A 9 4.44 -1.96 4.72
N VAL A 10 4.93 -0.87 4.13
CA VAL A 10 6.35 -0.59 3.98
C VAL A 10 6.75 0.44 5.02
N VAL A 11 7.60 0.05 5.97
CA VAL A 11 8.11 0.97 7.00
C VAL A 11 9.47 1.46 6.57
N THR A 12 9.67 2.77 6.54
CA THR A 12 10.96 3.42 6.36
C THR A 12 11.40 4.10 7.66
N ARG A 13 12.65 4.58 7.70
CA ARG A 13 13.18 5.28 8.89
C ARG A 13 12.31 6.46 9.32
N SER A 14 11.68 7.16 8.37
CA SER A 14 10.93 8.40 8.64
C SER A 14 9.42 8.25 8.54
N SER A 15 8.89 7.17 7.97
CA SER A 15 7.45 7.05 7.65
C SER A 15 7.03 5.61 7.45
N SER A 16 5.73 5.35 7.49
CA SER A 16 5.14 4.14 6.96
C SER A 16 4.34 4.45 5.69
N TYR A 17 4.28 3.48 4.79
CA TYR A 17 3.53 3.54 3.55
C TYR A 17 2.66 2.31 3.43
N LEU A 18 1.37 2.52 3.24
CA LEU A 18 0.49 1.47 2.74
C LEU A 18 0.56 1.51 1.22
N VAL A 19 1.13 0.48 0.61
CA VAL A 19 1.25 0.31 -0.83
C VAL A 19 0.24 -0.75 -1.26
N ASP A 20 -0.78 -0.37 -2.01
CA ASP A 20 -1.76 -1.29 -2.59
C ASP A 20 -1.48 -1.42 -4.09
N LEU A 21 -0.87 -2.53 -4.48
CA LEU A 21 -0.49 -2.80 -5.87
C LEU A 21 -1.70 -3.24 -6.71
N ASP A 22 -2.74 -3.81 -6.09
CA ASP A 22 -3.97 -4.21 -6.79
C ASP A 22 -4.74 -2.98 -7.27
N ARG A 23 -4.82 -1.96 -6.41
CA ARG A 23 -5.51 -0.70 -6.70
C ARG A 23 -4.59 0.37 -7.29
N ARG A 24 -3.28 0.13 -7.32
CA ARG A 24 -2.23 1.09 -7.71
C ARG A 24 -2.33 2.41 -6.94
N VAL A 25 -2.44 2.32 -5.62
CA VAL A 25 -2.47 3.49 -4.73
C VAL A 25 -1.47 3.34 -3.59
N ILE A 26 -1.04 4.48 -3.07
CA ILE A 26 -0.17 4.56 -1.91
C ILE A 26 -0.71 5.57 -0.91
N ARG A 27 -0.62 5.25 0.38
CA ARG A 27 -0.90 6.19 1.48
C ARG A 27 0.32 6.28 2.37
N ARG A 28 0.81 7.50 2.62
CA ARG A 28 1.89 7.74 3.56
C ARG A 28 1.32 8.11 4.93
N THR A 29 1.89 7.55 5.99
CA THR A 29 1.69 8.00 7.36
C THR A 29 3.06 8.42 7.93
N PRO A 30 3.26 9.69 8.29
CA PRO A 30 4.50 10.13 8.90
C PRO A 30 4.68 9.47 10.27
N ARG A 31 5.91 9.14 10.65
CA ARG A 31 6.20 8.68 12.01
C ARG A 31 6.11 9.90 12.94
N THR A 32 5.44 9.75 14.08
CA THR A 32 5.21 10.82 15.07
C THR A 32 6.51 11.57 15.37
N GLY A 33 6.55 12.88 15.11
CA GLY A 33 7.72 13.73 15.37
C GLY A 33 8.19 14.65 14.23
N ASP A 34 7.57 14.61 13.04
CA ASP A 34 7.91 15.50 11.90
C ASP A 34 6.67 16.24 11.35
N PRO A 35 6.09 17.18 12.12
CA PRO A 35 4.88 17.90 11.71
C PRO A 35 5.12 18.88 10.55
N GLU A 36 6.33 19.42 10.39
CA GLU A 36 6.64 20.36 9.31
C GLU A 36 6.69 19.70 7.92
N GLY A 37 7.07 18.41 7.85
CA GLY A 37 7.03 17.63 6.61
C GLY A 37 5.63 17.22 6.16
N SER A 38 4.60 17.40 7.00
CA SER A 38 3.26 16.80 6.80
C SER A 38 2.36 17.59 5.85
N LEU A 39 2.48 18.92 5.81
CA LEU A 39 1.60 19.78 5.01
C LEU A 39 1.88 19.74 3.49
N HIS A 40 3.11 19.42 3.07
CA HIS A 40 3.49 19.41 1.65
C HIS A 40 3.37 18.03 0.99
N ARG A 41 3.21 16.96 1.77
CA ARG A 41 3.37 15.58 1.27
C ARG A 41 2.07 14.83 1.02
N ARG A 42 0.90 15.44 1.28
CA ARG A 42 -0.43 14.81 1.25
C ARG A 42 -0.45 13.55 2.11
N ASP A 43 -0.03 13.73 3.36
CA ASP A 43 -0.03 12.64 4.32
C ASP A 43 -1.46 12.19 4.61
N GLU A 44 -1.64 10.89 4.82
CA GLU A 44 -2.94 10.22 5.04
C GLU A 44 -3.90 10.17 3.83
N GLU A 45 -3.57 10.86 2.73
CA GLU A 45 -4.31 10.74 1.46
C GLU A 45 -3.86 9.54 0.63
N LEU A 46 -4.79 8.98 -0.14
CA LEU A 46 -4.48 8.00 -1.18
C LEU A 46 -4.02 8.72 -2.43
N VAL A 47 -2.80 8.39 -2.87
CA VAL A 47 -2.17 8.92 -4.07
C VAL A 47 -2.01 7.80 -5.09
N THR A 48 -2.23 8.09 -6.37
CA THR A 48 -2.05 7.11 -7.45
C THR A 48 -0.57 6.76 -7.60
N LEU A 49 -0.27 5.46 -7.54
CA LEU A 49 1.05 4.89 -7.77
C LEU A 49 1.18 4.52 -9.24
N LEU A 50 2.02 5.26 -9.98
CA LEU A 50 2.31 4.95 -11.37
C LEU A 50 3.34 3.83 -11.50
N GLU A 51 4.40 3.90 -10.69
CA GLU A 51 5.52 2.96 -10.73
C GLU A 51 6.18 2.84 -9.35
N LEU A 52 6.53 1.61 -8.94
CA LEU A 52 7.39 1.35 -7.79
C LEU A 52 8.75 0.88 -8.30
N ARG A 53 9.76 1.74 -8.17
CA ARG A 53 11.08 1.50 -8.78
C ARG A 53 12.04 0.73 -7.90
N GLU A 54 12.07 1.06 -6.62
CA GLU A 54 12.90 0.35 -5.63
C GLU A 54 12.14 0.28 -4.31
N CYS A 55 11.97 -0.94 -3.81
CA CYS A 55 11.31 -1.23 -2.55
C CYS A 55 11.91 -2.51 -1.98
N THR A 56 13.13 -2.37 -1.47
CA THR A 56 13.90 -3.46 -0.88
C THR A 56 14.40 -3.02 0.49
N VAL A 57 14.27 -3.91 1.49
CA VAL A 57 14.80 -3.67 2.84
C VAL A 57 16.29 -3.33 2.77
N GLY A 58 16.70 -2.26 3.46
CA GLY A 58 18.06 -1.74 3.43
C GLY A 58 18.37 -0.76 2.29
N ARG A 59 17.45 -0.56 1.33
CA ARG A 59 17.57 0.44 0.25
C ARG A 59 16.58 1.60 0.42
N GLN A 60 16.82 2.70 -0.29
CA GLN A 60 15.90 3.83 -0.33
C GLN A 60 14.65 3.46 -1.13
N LEU A 61 13.48 3.86 -0.63
CA LEU A 61 12.22 3.67 -1.34
C LEU A 61 12.11 4.68 -2.49
N GLU A 62 11.87 4.20 -3.70
CA GLU A 62 11.72 5.02 -4.92
C GLU A 62 10.41 4.72 -5.65
N MET A 63 9.67 5.77 -5.97
CA MET A 63 8.33 5.67 -6.54
C MET A 63 8.04 6.83 -7.50
N LEU A 64 7.17 6.56 -8.49
CA LEU A 64 6.57 7.54 -9.37
C LEU A 64 5.08 7.64 -9.06
N LEU A 65 4.61 8.85 -8.76
CA LEU A 65 3.24 9.12 -8.31
C LEU A 65 2.51 10.07 -9.24
N ASP A 66 1.20 9.92 -9.38
CA ASP A 66 0.35 10.96 -9.96
C ASP A 66 -0.33 11.76 -8.84
N LEU A 67 0.08 13.02 -8.70
CA LEU A 67 -0.45 13.97 -7.72
C LEU A 67 -1.66 14.75 -8.24
N HIS A 68 -2.11 14.48 -9.47
CA HIS A 68 -3.18 15.18 -10.18
C HIS A 68 -2.93 16.69 -10.24
N VAL A 69 -1.68 17.09 -10.42
CA VAL A 69 -1.28 18.49 -10.61
C VAL A 69 -1.26 18.78 -12.10
N HIS A 70 -2.04 19.78 -12.53
CA HIS A 70 -2.15 20.15 -13.94
C HIS A 70 -0.77 20.44 -14.56
N GLY A 71 -0.46 19.80 -15.69
CA GLY A 71 0.82 19.94 -16.39
C GLY A 71 1.98 19.13 -15.81
N VAL A 72 1.77 18.35 -14.74
CA VAL A 72 2.79 17.47 -14.15
C VAL A 72 2.39 16.00 -14.42
N PRO A 73 3.04 15.31 -15.36
CA PRO A 73 2.67 13.93 -15.75
C PRO A 73 2.98 12.89 -14.67
N GLY A 74 3.85 13.22 -13.72
CA GLY A 74 4.22 12.36 -12.61
C GLY A 74 5.24 13.03 -11.71
N THR A 75 5.23 12.65 -10.44
CA THR A 75 6.17 13.14 -9.43
C THR A 75 7.01 11.98 -8.94
N PHE A 76 8.32 12.04 -9.18
CA PHE A 76 9.25 11.09 -8.61
C PHE A 76 9.50 11.43 -7.13
N ARG A 77 9.40 10.44 -6.26
CA ARG A 77 9.71 10.58 -4.83
C ARG A 77 10.71 9.51 -4.40
N ARG A 78 11.70 9.97 -3.63
CA ARG A 78 12.68 9.14 -2.94
C ARG A 78 12.52 9.33 -1.44
N SER A 79 12.34 8.24 -0.70
CA SER A 79 12.22 8.26 0.76
C SER A 79 13.50 7.76 1.44
N THR A 80 13.44 7.68 2.77
CA THR A 80 14.49 7.06 3.58
C THR A 80 14.52 5.55 3.39
N THR A 81 15.55 4.92 3.95
CA THR A 81 15.76 3.47 3.87
C THR A 81 14.57 2.68 4.39
N VAL A 82 14.16 1.68 3.61
CA VAL A 82 13.14 0.68 3.99
C VAL A 82 13.69 -0.19 5.11
N GLN A 83 12.93 -0.29 6.20
CA GLN A 83 13.23 -1.08 7.39
C GLN A 83 12.49 -2.41 7.40
N SER A 84 11.21 -2.42 6.98
CA SER A 84 10.41 -3.63 6.87
C SER A 84 9.37 -3.52 5.76
N ILE A 85 8.93 -4.69 5.28
CA ILE A 85 7.89 -4.85 4.28
C ILE A 85 7.02 -6.01 4.76
N GLU A 86 5.75 -5.73 5.05
CA GLU A 86 4.80 -6.72 5.58
C GLU A 86 3.55 -6.77 4.70
N ALA A 87 3.11 -7.97 4.32
CA ALA A 87 1.85 -8.12 3.61
C ALA A 87 0.67 -7.82 4.55
N VAL A 88 -0.30 -7.05 4.07
CA VAL A 88 -1.50 -6.66 4.84
C VAL A 88 -2.76 -6.87 4.01
N ALA A 89 -3.91 -6.88 4.67
CA ALA A 89 -5.18 -6.88 3.95
C ALA A 89 -5.37 -5.56 3.18
N SER A 90 -5.67 -5.65 1.89
CA SER A 90 -6.03 -4.47 1.09
C SER A 90 -7.27 -3.81 1.69
N PRO A 91 -7.25 -2.50 2.00
CA PRO A 91 -8.41 -1.81 2.54
C PRO A 91 -9.54 -1.86 1.51
N GLY A 92 -10.63 -2.57 1.86
CA GLY A 92 -11.81 -2.71 1.01
C GLY A 92 -11.88 -4.00 0.19
N ARG A 93 -10.92 -4.94 0.32
CA ARG A 93 -11.13 -6.32 -0.14
C ARG A 93 -11.77 -7.11 1.00
N PRO A 94 -13.01 -7.63 0.86
CA PRO A 94 -13.51 -8.61 1.80
C PRO A 94 -12.55 -9.81 1.79
N LEU A 95 -12.15 -10.30 2.96
CA LEU A 95 -11.57 -11.64 3.04
C LEU A 95 -12.51 -12.59 2.29
N PRO A 96 -12.01 -13.49 1.43
CA PRO A 96 -12.87 -14.56 0.93
C PRO A 96 -13.41 -15.28 2.16
N ASP A 97 -14.74 -15.33 2.31
CA ASP A 97 -15.44 -16.03 3.38
C ASP A 97 -14.90 -17.47 3.46
N THR A 98 -13.92 -17.73 4.32
CA THR A 98 -13.58 -19.09 4.72
C THR A 98 -14.67 -19.51 5.70
N ARG A 99 -15.83 -19.93 5.18
CA ARG A 99 -16.78 -20.72 5.97
C ARG A 99 -16.33 -22.18 5.92
N PRO A 100 -15.88 -22.77 7.04
CA PRO A 100 -15.71 -24.21 7.11
C PRO A 100 -17.07 -24.84 7.40
N GLY A 101 -17.58 -25.62 6.45
CA GLY A 101 -18.66 -26.57 6.68
C GLY A 101 -20.07 -25.99 6.70
N ALA A 102 -20.78 -26.12 5.59
CA ALA A 102 -22.20 -26.41 5.63
C ALA A 102 -22.41 -27.67 4.79
N THR A 103 -22.56 -28.76 5.53
CA THR A 103 -22.85 -30.11 5.07
C THR A 103 -23.97 -30.11 4.02
N VAL A 104 -23.71 -30.82 2.93
CA VAL A 104 -24.72 -31.26 1.97
C VAL A 104 -25.82 -32.02 2.71
N ASP A 105 -26.99 -31.42 2.84
CA ASP A 105 -28.18 -32.14 3.28
C ASP A 105 -28.73 -32.88 2.05
N SER A 106 -28.49 -34.20 2.03
CA SER A 106 -29.14 -35.11 1.09
C SER A 106 -30.65 -35.14 1.38
N PRO A 107 -31.51 -35.24 0.35
CA PRO A 107 -32.93 -35.42 0.59
C PRO A 107 -33.21 -36.91 0.88
N ASP A 108 -34.08 -37.21 1.84
CA ASP A 108 -34.72 -38.53 1.94
C ASP A 108 -36.24 -38.35 2.09
N PRO A 109 -37.05 -39.26 1.50
CA PRO A 109 -38.41 -38.99 1.08
C PRO A 109 -39.45 -39.48 2.10
N ALA A 110 -40.68 -39.01 1.92
CA ALA A 110 -41.90 -39.73 2.30
C ALA A 110 -43.01 -39.41 1.28
#